data_AF-A0A7S0A0R3-F1
#
_entry.id   AF-A0A7S0A0R3-F1
#
_cell.length_a   1.000
_cell.length_b   1.000
_cell.length_c   1.000
_cell.angle_alpha   90.00
_cell.angle_beta   90.00
_cell.angle_gamma   90.00
#
_symmetry.space_group_name_H-M   'P 1'
#
loop_
_entity.id
_entity.type
_entity.pdbx_description
1 polymer ?
#
loop_
_entity_poly.entity_id
_entity_poly.type
_entity_poly.pdbx_seq_one_letter_code
_entity_poly.pdbx_strand_id
1 'polypeptide(L)'
;CILLDQFEPGHERGSSHGDGRIYRFAYVEDIYVDMMALSIEHWHALQRFAGEKLLVKTGGVNIADVADSKGKLSHLQALYSRRGFEHQRLGAAALRDRFPQFVLPDSKEALFQPDMGVLFASKCVKATWSFAQSLGVELRPS
;
A
#
# COMPACT_ATOMS: atom_id res chain seq x y z
N CYS A 1 14.82 26.11 -2.33
CA CYS A 1 14.61 24.88 -3.12
C CYS A 1 13.48 25.16 -4.10
N ILE A 2 13.54 24.65 -5.33
CA ILE A 2 12.50 24.85 -6.36
C ILE A 2 12.00 23.47 -6.79
N LEU A 3 10.67 23.30 -6.86
CA LEU A 3 10.01 22.15 -7.49
C LEU A 3 9.53 22.57 -8.88
N LEU A 4 10.04 21.91 -9.91
CA LEU A 4 9.63 22.10 -11.30
C LEU A 4 8.76 20.91 -11.72
N ASP A 5 7.54 21.19 -12.15
CA ASP A 5 6.63 20.20 -12.74
C ASP A 5 6.01 20.81 -14.00
N GLN A 6 5.79 20.02 -15.05
CA GLN A 6 5.17 20.54 -16.28
C GLN A 6 3.70 20.95 -16.04
N PHE A 7 3.05 20.33 -15.05
CA PHE A 7 1.63 20.49 -14.80
C PHE A 7 1.35 20.96 -13.37
N GLU A 8 0.08 21.28 -13.12
CA GLU A 8 -0.39 21.74 -11.82
C GLU A 8 -0.39 20.62 -10.76
N PRO A 9 -0.26 20.97 -9.46
CA PRO A 9 -0.36 20.00 -8.36
C PRO A 9 -1.59 19.10 -8.47
N GLY A 10 -1.36 17.78 -8.51
CA GLY A 10 -2.43 16.79 -8.59
C GLY A 10 -3.03 16.59 -9.98
N HIS A 11 -2.32 16.98 -11.05
CA HIS A 11 -2.72 16.68 -12.42
C HIS A 11 -2.89 15.17 -12.70
N GLU A 12 -3.72 14.86 -13.70
CA GLU A 12 -4.04 13.48 -14.10
C GLU A 12 -3.18 12.95 -15.26
N ARG A 13 -2.11 13.66 -15.61
CA ARG A 13 -1.26 13.34 -16.77
C ARG A 13 -0.01 12.50 -16.42
N GLY A 14 0.09 12.04 -15.17
CA GLY A 14 1.21 11.24 -14.66
C GLY A 14 0.77 9.88 -14.12
N SER A 15 1.63 9.20 -13.35
CA SER A 15 1.33 7.89 -12.76
C SER A 15 0.72 7.97 -11.35
N SER A 16 0.52 9.18 -10.83
CA SER A 16 0.12 9.42 -9.42
C SER A 16 -1.37 9.71 -9.23
N HIS A 17 -2.14 9.78 -10.31
CA HIS A 17 -3.56 10.11 -10.29
C HIS A 17 -4.47 8.95 -9.86
N GLY A 18 -5.74 9.23 -9.64
CA GLY A 18 -6.75 8.24 -9.25
C GLY A 18 -6.87 8.07 -7.73
N ASP A 19 -7.82 7.23 -7.33
CA ASP A 19 -8.33 7.29 -5.96
C ASP A 19 -7.43 6.64 -4.92
N GLY A 20 -6.78 5.52 -5.27
CA GLY A 20 -6.10 4.67 -4.31
C GLY A 20 -4.78 4.08 -4.82
N ARG A 21 -3.84 3.83 -3.91
CA ARG A 21 -2.67 2.96 -4.12
C ARG A 21 -2.55 1.99 -2.95
N ILE A 22 -2.26 0.73 -3.25
CA ILE A 22 -2.00 -0.26 -2.20
C ILE A 22 -0.63 0.04 -1.59
N TYR A 23 -0.56 0.11 -0.26
CA TYR A 23 0.69 -0.08 0.48
C TYR A 23 0.67 -1.47 1.11
N ARG A 24 1.76 -2.24 0.94
CA ARG A 24 1.81 -3.66 1.24
C ARG A 24 3.20 -4.10 1.66
N PHE A 25 3.27 -5.17 2.43
CA PHE A 25 4.54 -5.82 2.82
C PHE A 25 4.91 -6.99 1.90
N ALA A 26 4.23 -7.14 0.77
CA ALA A 26 4.37 -8.29 -0.14
C ALA A 26 5.57 -8.19 -1.09
N TYR A 27 6.79 -8.21 -0.53
CA TYR A 27 8.05 -8.16 -1.26
C TYR A 27 8.91 -9.39 -0.99
N VAL A 28 9.69 -9.85 -1.97
CA VAL A 28 10.57 -11.00 -1.74
C VAL A 28 11.85 -10.54 -1.04
N GLU A 29 12.32 -9.34 -1.39
CA GLU A 29 13.56 -8.74 -0.91
C GLU A 29 13.33 -7.91 0.36
N ASP A 30 14.16 -8.14 1.39
CA ASP A 30 14.03 -7.48 2.70
C ASP A 30 14.17 -5.96 2.62
N ILE A 31 14.97 -5.44 1.68
CA ILE A 31 15.17 -4.01 1.49
C ILE A 31 13.87 -3.25 1.23
N TYR A 32 12.93 -3.84 0.47
CA TYR A 32 11.64 -3.20 0.22
C TYR A 32 10.72 -3.25 1.43
N VAL A 33 10.88 -4.25 2.29
CA VAL A 33 10.16 -4.32 3.58
C VAL A 33 10.65 -3.22 4.52
N ASP A 34 11.96 -3.01 4.61
CA ASP A 34 12.55 -1.92 5.40
C ASP A 34 12.09 -0.54 4.88
N MET A 35 12.15 -0.34 3.56
CA MET A 35 11.65 0.88 2.93
C MET A 35 10.16 1.11 3.19
N MET A 36 9.35 0.04 3.22
CA MET A 36 7.92 0.15 3.51
C MET A 36 7.67 0.58 4.96
N ALA A 37 8.42 0.03 5.92
CA ALA A 37 8.32 0.43 7.32
C ALA A 37 8.62 1.93 7.50
N LEU A 38 9.71 2.42 6.90
CA LEU A 38 10.05 3.85 6.89
C LEU A 38 8.98 4.69 6.18
N SER A 39 8.48 4.22 5.04
CA SER A 39 7.45 4.93 4.27
C SER A 39 6.17 5.13 5.08
N ILE A 40 5.74 4.13 5.86
CA ILE A 40 4.52 4.23 6.69
C ILE A 40 4.67 5.31 7.77
N GLU A 41 5.83 5.42 8.41
CA GLU A 41 6.10 6.48 9.38
C GLU A 41 5.96 7.87 8.74
N HIS A 42 6.52 8.04 7.53
CA HIS A 42 6.42 9.28 6.77
C HIS A 42 4.98 9.57 6.33
N TRP A 43 4.21 8.56 5.90
CA TRP A 43 2.80 8.76 5.56
C TRP A 43 1.97 9.19 6.77
N HIS A 44 2.21 8.60 7.94
CA HIS A 44 1.57 9.04 9.18
C HIS A 44 1.96 10.48 9.56
N ALA A 45 3.22 10.87 9.36
CA ALA A 45 3.66 12.24 9.60
C ALA A 45 2.99 13.24 8.64
N LEU A 46 2.95 12.93 7.34
CA LEU A 46 2.29 13.77 6.34
C LEU A 46 0.78 13.86 6.60
N GLN A 47 0.14 12.76 6.99
CA GLN A 47 -1.27 12.76 7.38
C GLN A 47 -1.54 13.69 8.57
N ARG A 48 -0.67 13.70 9.59
CA ARG A 48 -0.78 14.62 10.73
C ARG A 48 -0.64 16.08 10.28
N PHE A 49 0.31 16.36 9.39
CA PHE A 49 0.48 17.69 8.82
C PHE A 49 -0.74 18.14 8.01
N ALA A 50 -1.26 17.26 7.14
CA ALA A 50 -2.39 17.58 6.25
C ALA A 50 -3.72 17.74 6.99
N GLY A 51 -3.85 17.18 8.20
CA GLY A 51 -5.09 17.23 8.97
C GLY A 51 -6.25 16.42 8.34
N GLU A 52 -5.96 15.55 7.37
CA GLU A 52 -6.95 14.71 6.70
C GLU A 52 -6.43 13.28 6.51
N LYS A 53 -7.33 12.32 6.31
CA LYS A 53 -6.96 10.93 6.10
C LYS A 53 -6.28 10.75 4.73
N LEU A 54 -4.99 10.39 4.76
CA LEU A 54 -4.17 10.05 3.58
C LEU A 54 -3.96 8.55 3.43
N LEU A 55 -3.95 7.80 4.53
CA LEU A 55 -3.86 6.34 4.53
C LEU A 55 -4.97 5.70 5.35
N VAL A 56 -5.35 4.49 4.94
CA VAL A 56 -6.27 3.63 5.68
C VAL A 56 -5.75 2.21 5.70
N LYS A 57 -5.63 1.64 6.90
CA LYS A 57 -5.31 0.23 7.12
C LYS A 57 -6.58 -0.58 6.86
N THR A 58 -6.59 -1.33 5.76
CA THR A 58 -7.72 -2.20 5.37
C THR A 58 -7.41 -3.68 5.55
N GLY A 59 -6.13 -4.00 5.78
CA GLY A 59 -5.59 -5.30 5.47
C GLY A 59 -5.49 -5.54 3.96
N GLY A 60 -4.78 -6.61 3.59
CA GLY A 60 -4.53 -6.97 2.20
C GLY A 60 -4.57 -8.48 2.02
N VAL A 61 -5.05 -8.90 0.86
CA VAL A 61 -5.25 -10.30 0.50
C VAL A 61 -4.41 -10.60 -0.74
N ASN A 62 -3.51 -11.57 -0.65
CA ASN A 62 -2.78 -12.11 -1.80
C ASN A 62 -3.38 -13.48 -2.13
N ILE A 63 -3.78 -13.72 -3.38
CA ILE A 63 -4.47 -14.95 -3.80
C ILE A 63 -3.57 -15.74 -4.74
N ALA A 64 -3.55 -17.06 -4.60
CA ALA A 64 -2.87 -17.99 -5.51
C ALA A 64 -3.61 -19.33 -5.60
N ASP A 65 -3.14 -20.20 -6.50
CA ASP A 65 -3.62 -21.58 -6.59
C ASP A 65 -2.99 -22.44 -5.49
N VAL A 66 -3.81 -23.30 -4.87
CA VAL A 66 -3.39 -24.29 -3.86
C VAL A 66 -2.34 -25.25 -4.42
N ALA A 67 -2.38 -25.52 -5.72
CA ALA A 67 -1.38 -26.34 -6.41
C ALA A 67 0.02 -25.73 -6.36
N ASP A 68 0.15 -24.41 -6.19
CA ASP A 68 1.42 -23.69 -6.09
C ASP A 68 1.96 -23.70 -4.65
N SER A 69 2.13 -24.90 -4.09
CA SER A 69 2.50 -25.13 -2.68
C SER A 69 3.85 -24.50 -2.26
N LYS A 70 4.77 -24.32 -3.22
CA LYS A 70 6.06 -23.62 -3.03
C LYS A 70 6.08 -22.26 -3.73
N GLY A 71 4.89 -21.72 -3.97
CA GLY A 71 4.63 -20.53 -4.75
C GLY A 71 4.85 -19.23 -4.03
N LYS A 72 4.28 -18.17 -4.63
CA LYS A 72 4.36 -16.80 -4.11
C LYS A 72 3.82 -16.67 -2.68
N LEU A 73 2.71 -17.33 -2.33
CA LEU A 73 2.15 -17.25 -0.99
C LEU A 73 3.04 -17.91 0.06
N SER A 74 3.68 -19.04 -0.25
CA SER A 74 4.56 -19.73 0.69
C SER A 74 5.84 -18.92 0.95
N HIS A 75 6.43 -18.32 -0.09
CA HIS A 75 7.56 -17.38 0.09
C HIS A 75 7.15 -16.17 0.93
N LEU A 76 5.96 -15.62 0.67
CA LEU A 76 5.47 -14.45 1.38
C LEU A 76 5.13 -14.75 2.85
N GLN A 77 4.54 -15.92 3.12
CA GLN A 77 4.29 -16.39 4.47
C GLN A 77 5.61 -16.58 5.23
N ALA A 78 6.63 -17.15 4.59
CA ALA A 78 7.95 -17.31 5.20
C ALA A 78 8.61 -15.95 5.53
N LEU A 79 8.49 -14.96 4.64
CA LEU A 79 8.90 -13.58 4.92
C LEU A 79 8.17 -13.01 6.14
N TYR A 80 6.83 -13.11 6.16
CA TYR A 80 6.01 -12.56 7.25
C TYR A 80 6.37 -13.18 8.59
N SER A 81 6.53 -14.51 8.63
CA SER A 81 7.00 -15.21 9.83
C SER A 81 8.39 -14.74 10.26
N ARG A 82 9.36 -14.63 9.32
CA ARG A 82 10.72 -14.16 9.62
C ARG A 82 10.74 -12.73 10.17
N ARG A 83 9.84 -11.87 9.68
CA ARG A 83 9.75 -10.45 10.05
C ARG A 83 8.78 -10.17 11.21
N GLY A 84 8.10 -11.20 11.72
CA GLY A 84 7.13 -11.06 12.81
C GLY A 84 5.84 -10.35 12.40
N PHE A 85 5.48 -10.31 11.12
CA PHE A 85 4.23 -9.72 10.68
C PHE A 85 3.06 -10.67 10.94
N GLU A 86 1.98 -10.13 11.52
CA GLU A 86 0.73 -10.86 11.64
C GLU A 86 0.23 -11.23 10.24
N HIS A 87 -0.20 -12.49 10.06
CA HIS A 87 -0.75 -12.97 8.81
C HIS A 87 -1.60 -14.24 9.02
N GLN A 88 -2.49 -14.52 8.08
CA GLN A 88 -3.35 -15.70 8.12
C GLN A 88 -3.53 -16.27 6.72
N ARG A 89 -3.26 -17.58 6.57
CA ARG A 89 -3.58 -18.32 5.34
C ARG A 89 -5.02 -18.83 5.41
N LEU A 90 -5.79 -18.56 4.36
CA LEU A 90 -7.23 -18.81 4.28
C LEU A 90 -7.52 -19.61 3.00
N GLY A 91 -8.22 -20.73 3.13
CA GLY A 91 -8.83 -21.39 1.98
C GLY A 91 -10.04 -20.59 1.45
N ALA A 92 -10.54 -20.92 0.26
CA ALA A 92 -11.64 -20.20 -0.38
C ALA A 92 -12.88 -20.02 0.51
N ALA A 93 -13.28 -21.05 1.26
CA ALA A 93 -14.43 -20.98 2.19
C ALA A 93 -14.22 -19.98 3.34
N ALA A 94 -13.06 -20.02 4.00
CA ALA A 94 -12.74 -19.12 5.10
C ALA A 94 -12.53 -17.67 4.62
N LEU A 95 -11.99 -17.49 3.41
CA LEU A 95 -11.88 -16.17 2.80
C LEU A 95 -13.26 -15.56 2.53
N ARG A 96 -14.19 -16.34 1.97
CA ARG A 96 -15.56 -15.90 1.70
C ARG A 96 -16.33 -15.56 2.97
N ASP A 97 -16.17 -16.36 4.03
CA ASP A 97 -16.79 -16.10 5.33
C ASP A 97 -16.34 -14.74 5.89
N ARG A 98 -15.03 -14.47 5.85
CA ARG A 98 -14.45 -13.21 6.32
C ARG A 98 -14.71 -12.02 5.39
N PHE A 99 -14.70 -12.26 4.09
CA PHE A 99 -14.78 -11.27 3.02
C PHE A 99 -15.75 -11.76 1.93
N PRO A 100 -17.06 -11.53 2.10
CA PRO A 100 -18.11 -12.11 1.23
C PRO A 100 -18.00 -11.77 -0.26
N GLN A 101 -17.28 -10.70 -0.62
CA GLN A 101 -17.02 -10.32 -2.01
C GLN A 101 -16.08 -11.29 -2.75
N PHE A 102 -15.30 -12.12 -2.05
CA PHE A 102 -14.42 -13.09 -2.68
C PHE A 102 -15.12 -14.43 -2.88
N VAL A 103 -15.71 -14.60 -4.07
CA VAL A 103 -16.25 -15.89 -4.53
C VAL A 103 -15.21 -16.56 -5.42
N LEU A 104 -14.33 -17.35 -4.80
CA LEU A 104 -13.24 -18.06 -5.48
C LEU A 104 -13.52 -19.58 -5.52
N PRO A 105 -13.01 -20.30 -6.52
CA PRO A 105 -13.05 -21.76 -6.52
C PRO A 105 -12.16 -22.34 -5.43
N ASP A 106 -12.46 -23.55 -4.96
CA ASP A 106 -11.72 -24.24 -3.89
C ASP A 106 -10.25 -24.56 -4.25
N SER A 107 -9.89 -24.44 -5.53
CA SER A 107 -8.49 -24.50 -5.98
C SER A 107 -7.68 -23.26 -5.61
N LYS A 108 -8.30 -22.22 -5.06
CA LYS A 108 -7.65 -20.98 -4.61
C LYS A 108 -7.52 -20.92 -3.10
N GLU A 109 -6.47 -20.23 -2.69
CA GLU A 109 -6.22 -19.84 -1.32
C GLU A 109 -5.70 -18.41 -1.27
N ALA A 110 -5.67 -17.86 -0.07
CA ALA A 110 -5.26 -16.50 0.18
C ALA A 110 -4.35 -16.37 1.40
N LEU A 111 -3.45 -15.40 1.36
CA LEU A 111 -2.70 -14.92 2.51
C LEU A 111 -3.17 -13.51 2.86
N PHE A 112 -3.84 -13.39 4.00
CA PHE A 112 -4.28 -12.13 4.57
C PHE A 112 -3.21 -11.55 5.49
N GLN A 113 -2.96 -10.24 5.38
CA GLN A 113 -2.06 -9.48 6.26
C GLN A 113 -2.79 -8.19 6.70
N PRO A 114 -3.01 -7.95 8.00
CA PRO A 114 -3.87 -6.87 8.48
C PRO A 114 -3.28 -5.47 8.36
N ASP A 115 -1.96 -5.32 8.29
CA ASP A 115 -1.27 -4.01 8.28
C ASP A 115 -1.20 -3.35 6.91
N MET A 116 -1.49 -4.07 5.83
CA MET A 116 -1.62 -3.47 4.50
C MET A 116 -2.80 -2.51 4.43
N GLY A 117 -2.82 -1.69 3.38
CA GLY A 117 -3.95 -0.82 3.16
C GLY A 117 -3.85 0.00 1.89
N VAL A 118 -4.54 1.14 1.93
CA VAL A 118 -4.68 2.03 0.79
C VAL A 118 -4.23 3.44 1.17
N LEU A 119 -3.44 4.05 0.29
CA LEU A 119 -3.14 5.48 0.26
C LEU A 119 -4.10 6.17 -0.70
N PHE A 120 -4.66 7.30 -0.31
CA PHE A 120 -5.49 8.13 -1.19
C PHE A 120 -4.59 8.99 -2.08
N ALA A 121 -4.27 8.49 -3.28
CA ALA A 121 -3.14 8.96 -4.08
C ALA A 121 -3.17 10.46 -4.37
N SER A 122 -4.30 10.97 -4.90
CA SER A 122 -4.46 12.40 -5.18
C SER A 122 -4.34 13.28 -3.93
N LYS A 123 -4.77 12.79 -2.75
CA LYS A 123 -4.62 13.52 -1.49
C LYS A 123 -3.17 13.53 -1.02
N CYS A 124 -2.48 12.38 -1.12
CA CYS A 124 -1.08 12.26 -0.79
C CYS A 124 -0.20 13.23 -1.61
N VAL A 125 -0.44 13.32 -2.92
CA VAL A 125 0.27 14.26 -3.79
C VAL A 125 0.02 15.69 -3.34
N LYS A 126 -1.24 16.11 -3.19
CA LYS A 126 -1.59 17.47 -2.73
C LYS A 126 -0.95 17.80 -1.38
N ALA A 127 -1.04 16.89 -0.41
CA ALA A 127 -0.46 17.08 0.91
C ALA A 127 1.07 17.24 0.85
N THR A 128 1.75 16.49 -0.01
CA THR A 128 3.21 16.57 -0.19
C THR A 128 3.61 17.92 -0.77
N TRP A 129 2.86 18.42 -1.75
CA TRP A 129 3.06 19.74 -2.33
C TRP A 129 2.84 20.85 -1.29
N SER A 130 1.74 20.79 -0.53
CA SER A 130 1.46 21.74 0.55
C SER A 130 2.54 21.71 1.65
N PHE A 131 3.06 20.52 1.98
CA PHE A 131 4.15 20.38 2.94
C PHE A 131 5.44 21.05 2.42
N ALA A 132 5.81 20.81 1.17
CA ALA A 132 6.95 21.48 0.54
C ALA A 132 6.81 23.01 0.56
N GLN A 133 5.64 23.54 0.16
CA GLN A 133 5.38 24.99 0.21
C GLN A 133 5.51 25.56 1.62
N SER A 134 5.04 24.83 2.65
CA SER A 134 5.15 25.26 4.05
C SER A 134 6.60 25.41 4.53
N LEU A 135 7.54 24.75 3.86
CA LEU A 135 8.99 24.85 4.09
C LEU A 135 9.66 25.90 3.20
N GLY A 136 8.89 26.71 2.47
CA GLY A 136 9.41 27.74 1.56
C GLY A 136 9.91 27.20 0.22
N VAL A 137 9.49 26.00 -0.20
CA VAL A 137 9.77 25.51 -1.56
C VAL A 137 8.92 26.29 -2.56
N GLU A 138 9.59 26.85 -3.57
CA GLU A 138 8.92 27.53 -4.68
C GLU A 138 8.43 26.50 -5.70
N LEU A 139 7.14 26.57 -6.06
CA LEU A 139 6.55 25.73 -7.10
C LEU A 139 6.53 26.50 -8.42
N ARG A 140 7.05 25.90 -9.49
CA ARG A 140 6.95 26.49 -10.83
C ARG A 140 6.41 25.46 -11.83
N PRO A 141 5.26 25.75 -12.46
CA PRO A 141 4.88 25.03 -13.68
C PRO A 141 5.89 25.36 -14.79
N SER A 142 6.36 24.35 -15.53
CA SER A 142 7.34 24.47 -16.62
C SER A 142 6.77 24.23 -18.00
#